data_AF-A0A963RSR3-F1
#
_entry.id   AF-A0A963RSR3-F1
#
_cell.length_a   1.000
_cell.length_b   1.000
_cell.length_c   1.000
_cell.angle_alpha   90.00
_cell.angle_beta   90.00
_cell.angle_gamma   90.00
#
_symmetry.space_group_name_H-M   'P 1'
#
loop_
_entity.id
_entity.type
_entity.pdbx_description
1 polymer ?
#
loop_
_entity_poly.entity_id
_entity_poly.type
_entity_poly.pdbx_seq_one_letter_code
_entity_poly.pdbx_strand_id
1 'polypeptide(L)'
;EQALAAQRSSYDDLTAKLRASDERRLQLERALDPLRQRITDLQLKEQAARLGTEQYTQLLQDAEADLAAVSQSITEGNVRLQGLQGEIDRLHREIQALGAVNLAALDELTAARERKQFLDAQSADLTEAMTTLEDAIKKIDGETRELLGSTFSTVNEHFGRMFPELFGGGQARLVMTGEEILDSGVQVMAQPPGKKNQTIHLLSGGEKALTAIALVFAIFQLNPAPFCLLDEVDAP
;
A
#
# COMPACT_ATOMS: atom_id res chain seq x y z
N GLU A 1 -60.00 -76.85 79.79
CA GLU A 1 -59.07 -75.73 80.06
C GLU A 1 -57.66 -75.95 79.46
N GLN A 2 -57.00 -77.09 79.66
CA GLN A 2 -55.64 -77.35 79.12
C GLN A 2 -55.51 -77.25 77.59
N ALA A 3 -56.48 -77.76 76.82
CA ALA A 3 -56.47 -77.65 75.35
C ALA A 3 -56.58 -76.20 74.85
N LEU A 4 -57.32 -75.35 75.58
CA LEU A 4 -57.48 -73.93 75.27
C LEU A 4 -56.19 -73.15 75.58
N ALA A 5 -55.51 -73.51 76.66
CA ALA A 5 -54.20 -72.93 77.03
C ALA A 5 -53.10 -73.28 76.00
N ALA A 6 -53.06 -74.53 75.52
CA ALA A 6 -52.13 -74.94 74.46
C ALA A 6 -52.39 -74.23 73.12
N GLN A 7 -53.66 -74.04 72.75
CA GLN A 7 -54.06 -73.26 71.58
C GLN A 7 -53.66 -71.78 71.70
N ARG A 8 -53.84 -71.16 72.88
CA ARG A 8 -53.38 -69.80 73.16
C ARG A 8 -51.86 -69.66 73.06
N SER A 9 -51.10 -70.57 73.67
CA SER A 9 -49.63 -70.56 73.57
C SER A 9 -49.14 -70.70 72.13
N SER A 10 -49.79 -71.55 71.32
CA SER A 10 -49.49 -71.69 69.90
C SER A 10 -49.79 -70.40 69.11
N TYR A 11 -50.92 -69.76 69.40
CA TYR A 11 -51.30 -68.48 68.81
C TYR A 11 -50.31 -67.37 69.17
N ASP A 12 -49.86 -67.29 70.43
CA ASP A 12 -48.90 -66.30 70.88
C ASP A 12 -47.51 -66.52 70.24
N ASP A 13 -47.07 -67.78 70.11
CA ASP A 13 -45.84 -68.16 69.40
C ASP A 13 -45.89 -67.80 67.90
N LEU A 14 -47.02 -68.08 67.24
CA LEU A 14 -47.25 -67.70 65.85
C LEU A 14 -47.26 -66.19 65.68
N THR A 15 -47.85 -65.46 66.63
CA THR A 15 -47.89 -63.99 66.65
C THR A 15 -46.49 -63.40 66.83
N ALA A 16 -45.67 -63.97 67.72
CA ALA A 16 -44.29 -63.56 67.93
C ALA A 16 -43.43 -63.83 66.68
N LYS A 17 -43.60 -65.00 66.03
CA LYS A 17 -42.91 -65.33 64.77
C LYS A 17 -43.31 -64.39 63.63
N LEU A 18 -44.59 -64.03 63.53
CA LEU A 18 -45.08 -63.07 62.53
C LEU A 18 -44.44 -61.69 62.74
N ARG A 19 -44.45 -61.16 63.97
CA ARG A 19 -43.81 -59.88 64.30
C ARG A 19 -42.30 -59.89 64.00
N ALA A 20 -41.59 -60.95 64.38
CA ALA A 20 -40.17 -61.07 64.09
C ALA A 20 -39.86 -61.23 62.60
N SER A 21 -40.80 -61.74 61.80
CA SER A 21 -40.68 -61.79 60.34
C SER A 21 -40.95 -60.41 59.72
N ASP A 22 -41.93 -59.67 60.22
CA ASP A 22 -42.23 -58.31 59.77
C ASP A 22 -41.11 -57.33 60.08
N GLU A 23 -40.50 -57.41 61.27
CA GLU A 23 -39.32 -56.60 61.61
C GLU A 23 -38.13 -56.90 60.69
N ARG A 24 -37.87 -58.17 60.40
CA ARG A 24 -36.83 -58.58 59.43
C ARG A 24 -37.14 -58.09 58.02
N ARG A 25 -38.40 -58.15 57.57
CA ARG A 25 -38.82 -57.59 56.29
C ARG A 25 -38.54 -56.09 56.23
N LEU A 26 -38.90 -55.35 57.28
CA LEU A 26 -38.72 -53.90 57.34
C LEU A 26 -37.23 -53.50 57.36
N GLN A 27 -36.38 -54.27 58.05
CA GLN A 27 -34.93 -54.08 58.06
C GLN A 27 -34.32 -54.33 56.67
N LEU A 28 -34.75 -55.38 55.98
CA LEU A 28 -34.31 -55.69 54.61
C LEU A 28 -34.78 -54.64 53.60
N GLU A 29 -36.02 -54.13 53.74
CA GLU A 29 -36.53 -53.02 52.92
C GLU A 29 -35.68 -51.75 53.09
N ARG A 30 -35.37 -51.38 54.34
CA ARG A 30 -34.48 -50.23 54.62
C ARG A 30 -33.07 -50.41 54.09
N ALA A 31 -32.55 -51.64 54.06
CA ALA A 31 -31.24 -51.95 53.50
C ALA A 31 -31.23 -51.97 51.95
N LEU A 32 -32.38 -52.25 51.33
CA LEU A 32 -32.54 -52.28 49.87
C LEU A 32 -32.53 -50.88 49.24
N ASP A 33 -33.12 -49.89 49.89
CA ASP A 33 -33.20 -48.52 49.39
C ASP A 33 -31.84 -47.88 49.04
N PRO A 34 -30.80 -47.90 49.89
CA PRO A 34 -29.50 -47.34 49.54
C PRO A 34 -28.80 -48.14 48.44
N LEU A 35 -29.02 -49.46 48.35
CA LEU A 35 -28.49 -50.28 47.25
C LEU A 35 -29.14 -49.90 45.92
N ARG A 36 -30.47 -49.68 45.91
CA ARG A 36 -31.19 -49.20 44.72
C ARG A 36 -30.69 -47.82 44.28
N GLN A 37 -30.53 -46.88 45.21
CA GLN A 37 -29.97 -45.56 44.91
C GLN A 37 -28.56 -45.64 44.31
N ARG A 38 -27.72 -46.55 44.82
CA ARG A 38 -26.37 -46.75 44.30
C ARG A 38 -26.35 -47.40 42.92
N ILE A 39 -27.26 -48.33 42.64
CA ILE A 39 -27.45 -48.88 41.29
C ILE A 39 -27.85 -47.76 40.33
N THR A 40 -28.82 -46.92 40.69
CA THR A 40 -29.26 -45.82 39.82
C THR A 40 -28.16 -44.78 39.58
N ASP A 41 -27.33 -44.46 40.59
CA ASP A 41 -26.19 -43.56 40.43
C ASP A 41 -25.12 -44.13 39.48
N LEU A 42 -24.82 -45.43 39.62
CA LEU A 42 -23.89 -46.11 38.72
C LEU A 42 -24.43 -46.19 37.30
N GLN A 43 -25.72 -46.46 37.11
CA GLN A 43 -26.36 -46.47 35.79
C GLN A 43 -26.29 -45.08 35.14
N LEU A 44 -26.53 -44.01 35.91
CA LEU A 44 -26.42 -42.64 35.39
C LEU A 44 -24.97 -42.31 34.98
N LYS A 45 -23.99 -42.71 35.79
CA LYS A 45 -22.56 -42.53 35.47
C LYS A 45 -22.12 -43.31 34.25
N GLU A 46 -22.58 -44.56 34.12
CA GLU A 46 -22.34 -45.38 32.92
C GLU A 46 -22.93 -44.70 31.68
N GLN A 47 -24.18 -44.26 31.76
CA GLN A 47 -24.85 -43.59 30.65
C GLN A 47 -24.13 -42.29 30.26
N ALA A 48 -23.69 -41.48 31.23
CA ALA A 48 -22.91 -40.28 30.98
C ALA A 48 -21.55 -40.58 30.33
N ALA A 49 -20.83 -41.60 30.81
CA ALA A 49 -19.55 -42.02 30.22
C ALA A 49 -19.72 -42.55 28.79
N ARG A 50 -20.81 -43.28 28.54
CA ARG A 50 -21.15 -43.77 27.20
C ARG A 50 -21.43 -42.63 26.24
N LEU A 51 -22.29 -41.69 26.63
CA LEU A 51 -22.58 -40.50 25.83
C LEU A 51 -21.31 -39.67 25.57
N GLY A 52 -20.46 -39.51 26.57
CA GLY A 52 -19.17 -38.82 26.39
C GLY A 52 -18.27 -39.54 25.39
N THR A 53 -18.20 -40.87 25.45
CA THR A 53 -17.42 -41.67 24.50
C THR A 53 -17.95 -41.52 23.08
N GLU A 54 -19.27 -41.61 22.90
CA GLU A 54 -19.93 -41.42 21.59
C GLU A 54 -19.67 -40.01 21.05
N GLN A 55 -19.81 -38.97 21.88
CA GLN A 55 -19.55 -37.58 21.50
C GLN A 55 -18.10 -37.35 21.04
N TYR A 56 -17.11 -37.77 21.84
CA TYR A 56 -15.71 -37.56 21.48
C TYR A 56 -15.27 -38.42 20.30
N THR A 57 -15.86 -39.61 20.13
CA THR A 57 -15.62 -40.44 18.95
C THR A 57 -16.12 -39.73 17.69
N GLN A 58 -17.31 -39.11 17.73
CA GLN A 58 -17.84 -38.35 16.61
C GLN A 58 -16.94 -37.14 16.27
N LEU A 59 -16.50 -36.39 17.28
CA LEU A 59 -15.59 -35.25 17.07
C LEU A 59 -14.27 -35.66 16.41
N LEU A 60 -13.72 -36.82 16.77
CA LEU A 60 -12.50 -37.35 16.14
C LEU A 60 -12.75 -37.77 14.69
N GLN A 61 -13.94 -38.31 14.37
CA GLN A 61 -14.31 -38.65 13.00
C GLN A 61 -14.51 -37.40 12.14
N ASP A 62 -15.22 -36.39 12.65
CA ASP A 62 -15.47 -35.13 11.94
C ASP A 62 -14.16 -34.37 11.66
N ALA A 63 -13.16 -34.53 12.54
CA ALA A 63 -11.81 -33.99 12.37
C ALA A 63 -10.91 -34.87 11.48
N GLU A 64 -11.42 -35.97 10.92
CA GLU A 64 -10.67 -36.97 10.14
C GLU A 64 -9.39 -37.43 10.86
N ALA A 65 -9.45 -37.60 12.18
CA ALA A 65 -8.27 -37.87 13.00
C ALA A 65 -7.75 -39.30 12.84
N ASP A 66 -6.42 -39.44 12.66
CA ASP A 66 -5.75 -40.73 12.74
C ASP A 66 -5.56 -41.15 14.20
N LEU A 67 -6.39 -42.11 14.64
CA LEU A 67 -6.38 -42.64 16.01
C LEU A 67 -5.03 -43.28 16.39
N ALA A 68 -4.34 -43.90 15.45
CA ALA A 68 -3.04 -44.52 15.72
C ALA A 68 -2.00 -43.43 16.00
N ALA A 69 -1.95 -42.39 15.17
CA ALA A 69 -1.05 -41.25 15.37
C ALA A 69 -1.36 -40.49 16.66
N VAL A 70 -2.64 -40.29 17.00
CA VAL A 70 -3.05 -39.66 18.26
C VAL A 70 -2.65 -40.50 19.47
N SER A 71 -2.84 -41.82 19.43
CA SER A 71 -2.43 -42.69 20.54
C SER A 71 -0.91 -42.69 20.76
N GLN A 72 -0.15 -42.62 19.67
CA GLN A 72 1.30 -42.55 19.70
C GLN A 72 1.78 -41.21 20.27
N SER A 73 1.18 -40.09 19.86
CA SER A 73 1.54 -38.75 20.36
C SER A 73 1.26 -38.58 21.86
N ILE A 74 0.19 -39.20 22.37
CA ILE A 74 -0.11 -39.22 23.82
C ILE A 74 1.00 -39.94 24.59
N THR A 75 1.46 -41.08 24.05
CA THR A 75 2.47 -41.93 24.68
C THR A 75 3.86 -41.28 24.64
N GLU A 76 4.26 -40.77 23.48
CA GLU A 76 5.56 -40.10 23.29
C GLU A 76 5.62 -38.75 24.01
N GLY A 77 4.51 -38.02 24.02
CA GLY A 77 4.39 -36.70 24.65
C GLY A 77 4.18 -36.75 26.17
N ASN A 78 4.05 -37.94 26.78
CA ASN A 78 3.67 -38.11 28.19
C ASN A 78 2.48 -37.21 28.59
N VAL A 79 1.46 -37.16 27.73
CA VAL A 79 0.35 -36.23 27.87
C VAL A 79 -0.42 -36.52 29.15
N ARG A 80 -0.59 -35.50 29.99
CA ARG A 80 -1.35 -35.60 31.24
C ARG A 80 -2.72 -34.98 31.07
N LEU A 81 -3.75 -35.68 31.54
CA LEU A 81 -5.12 -35.16 31.59
C LEU A 81 -5.21 -33.86 32.41
N GLN A 82 -4.38 -33.75 33.45
CA GLN A 82 -4.32 -32.57 34.30
C GLN A 82 -3.58 -31.43 33.58
N GLY A 83 -4.31 -30.34 33.26
CA GLY A 83 -3.78 -29.15 32.59
C GLY A 83 -4.30 -28.94 31.17
N LEU A 84 -4.69 -30.02 30.47
CA LEU A 84 -5.20 -29.96 29.09
C LEU A 84 -6.42 -29.04 28.96
N GLN A 85 -7.36 -29.08 29.91
CA GLN A 85 -8.52 -28.18 29.88
C GLN A 85 -8.09 -26.71 29.92
N GLY A 86 -7.08 -26.37 30.72
CA GLY A 86 -6.55 -25.00 30.80
C GLY A 86 -5.83 -24.57 29.52
N GLU A 87 -5.15 -25.51 28.84
CA GLU A 87 -4.56 -25.25 27.53
C GLU A 87 -5.62 -25.06 26.44
N ILE A 88 -6.68 -25.89 26.43
CA ILE A 88 -7.83 -25.72 25.54
C ILE A 88 -8.45 -24.35 25.75
N ASP A 89 -8.69 -23.94 27.00
CA ASP A 89 -9.27 -22.62 27.31
C ASP A 89 -8.32 -21.46 26.97
N ARG A 90 -6.99 -21.68 27.02
CA ARG A 90 -6.01 -20.69 26.56
C ARG A 90 -6.05 -20.56 25.03
N LEU A 91 -5.97 -21.67 24.30
CA LEU A 91 -6.02 -21.70 22.84
C LEU A 91 -7.33 -21.14 22.31
N HIS A 92 -8.47 -21.43 22.95
CA HIS A 92 -9.76 -20.83 22.58
C HIS A 92 -9.74 -19.32 22.71
N ARG A 93 -9.13 -18.77 23.78
CA ARG A 93 -8.99 -17.32 23.95
C ARG A 93 -8.06 -16.71 22.91
N GLU A 94 -6.95 -17.37 22.59
CA GLU A 94 -6.04 -16.95 21.52
C GLU A 94 -6.76 -16.94 20.15
N ILE A 95 -7.54 -17.98 19.84
CA ILE A 95 -8.34 -18.06 18.61
C ILE A 95 -9.39 -16.94 18.58
N GLN A 96 -10.10 -16.69 19.68
CA GLN A 96 -11.06 -15.58 19.76
C GLN A 96 -10.38 -14.21 19.61
N ALA A 97 -9.15 -14.05 20.09
CA ALA A 97 -8.39 -12.82 19.96
C ALA A 97 -7.97 -12.51 18.51
N LEU A 98 -7.84 -13.53 17.65
CA LEU A 98 -7.61 -13.35 16.20
C LEU A 98 -8.81 -12.68 15.50
N GLY A 99 -9.97 -12.64 16.16
CA GLY A 99 -11.19 -12.04 15.63
C GLY A 99 -11.94 -12.96 14.67
N ALA A 100 -13.00 -12.42 14.07
CA ALA A 100 -13.80 -13.17 13.12
C ALA A 100 -13.00 -13.45 11.83
N VAL A 101 -13.19 -14.63 11.25
CA VAL A 101 -12.66 -14.96 9.92
C VAL A 101 -13.22 -13.97 8.91
N ASN A 102 -12.33 -13.19 8.27
CA ASN A 102 -12.73 -12.26 7.22
C ASN A 102 -12.96 -13.04 5.91
N LEU A 103 -14.21 -13.44 5.67
CA LEU A 103 -14.62 -14.16 4.46
C LEU A 103 -14.45 -13.31 3.18
N ALA A 104 -14.40 -11.98 3.29
CA ALA A 104 -14.22 -11.07 2.17
C ALA A 104 -12.73 -10.80 1.84
N ALA A 105 -11.79 -11.28 2.66
CA ALA A 105 -10.37 -10.95 2.52
C ALA A 105 -9.79 -11.35 1.16
N LEU A 106 -10.26 -12.46 0.58
CA LEU A 106 -9.78 -12.93 -0.72
C LEU A 106 -10.24 -11.99 -1.85
N ASP A 107 -11.51 -11.56 -1.81
CA ASP A 107 -12.09 -10.65 -2.80
C ASP A 107 -11.48 -9.26 -2.69
N GLU A 108 -11.30 -8.75 -1.46
CA GLU A 108 -10.63 -7.47 -1.18
C GLU A 108 -9.18 -7.48 -1.69
N LEU A 109 -8.43 -8.56 -1.44
CA LEU A 109 -7.07 -8.72 -1.95
C LEU A 109 -7.03 -8.71 -3.47
N THR A 110 -8.00 -9.36 -4.12
CA THR A 110 -8.10 -9.40 -5.58
C THR A 110 -8.38 -8.01 -6.14
N ALA A 111 -9.39 -7.31 -5.61
CA ALA A 111 -9.71 -5.94 -6.02
C ALA A 111 -8.56 -4.96 -5.78
N ALA A 112 -7.85 -5.09 -4.65
CA ALA A 112 -6.67 -4.27 -4.34
C ALA A 112 -5.52 -4.53 -5.33
N ARG A 113 -5.30 -5.78 -5.73
CA ARG A 113 -4.28 -6.15 -6.74
C ARG A 113 -4.61 -5.59 -8.11
N GLU A 114 -5.86 -5.70 -8.56
CA GLU A 114 -6.30 -5.13 -9.84
C GLU A 114 -6.12 -3.61 -9.86
N ARG A 115 -6.52 -2.94 -8.78
CA ARG A 115 -6.34 -1.48 -8.65
C ARG A 115 -4.88 -1.09 -8.65
N LYS A 116 -4.01 -1.86 -7.98
CA LYS A 116 -2.56 -1.64 -8.00
C LYS A 116 -2.02 -1.76 -9.43
N GLN A 117 -2.34 -2.84 -10.14
CA GLN A 117 -1.88 -3.04 -11.53
C GLN A 117 -2.30 -1.90 -12.46
N PHE A 118 -3.54 -1.42 -12.32
CA PHE A 118 -4.04 -0.29 -13.10
C PHE A 118 -3.28 1.02 -12.80
N LEU A 119 -2.99 1.29 -11.52
CA LEU A 119 -2.24 2.48 -11.11
C LEU A 119 -0.75 2.39 -11.52
N ASP A 120 -0.15 1.21 -11.40
CA ASP A 120 1.24 0.97 -11.82
C ASP A 120 1.39 1.24 -13.34
N ALA A 121 0.42 0.77 -14.15
CA ALA A 121 0.41 1.00 -15.59
C ALA A 121 0.29 2.49 -15.96
N GLN A 122 -0.62 3.23 -15.30
CA GLN A 122 -0.74 4.68 -15.52
C GLN A 122 0.51 5.45 -15.09
N SER A 123 1.13 5.04 -13.98
CA SER A 123 2.36 5.67 -13.50
C SER A 123 3.51 5.48 -14.50
N ALA A 124 3.62 4.28 -15.07
CA ALA A 124 4.61 3.97 -16.09
C ALA A 124 4.39 4.82 -17.35
N ASP A 125 3.15 4.88 -17.86
CA ASP A 125 2.78 5.67 -19.05
C ASP A 125 3.07 7.17 -18.85
N LEU A 126 2.71 7.72 -17.69
CA LEU A 126 2.99 9.12 -17.37
C LEU A 126 4.50 9.41 -17.29
N THR A 127 5.27 8.48 -16.73
CA THR A 127 6.74 8.62 -16.62
C THR A 127 7.40 8.56 -18.00
N GLU A 128 6.92 7.70 -18.88
CA GLU A 128 7.38 7.61 -20.27
C GLU A 128 7.04 8.88 -21.05
N ALA A 129 5.81 9.39 -20.92
CA ALA A 129 5.39 10.64 -21.54
C ALA A 129 6.23 11.83 -21.05
N MET A 130 6.50 11.92 -19.75
CA MET A 130 7.37 12.95 -19.17
C MET A 130 8.78 12.88 -19.76
N THR A 131 9.37 11.69 -19.81
CA THR A 131 10.72 11.49 -20.38
C THR A 131 10.77 11.91 -21.86
N THR A 132 9.74 11.52 -22.63
CA THR A 132 9.61 11.89 -24.04
C THR A 132 9.53 13.40 -24.24
N LEU A 133 8.78 14.10 -23.39
CA LEU A 133 8.67 15.56 -23.43
C LEU A 133 9.99 16.24 -23.07
N GLU A 134 10.69 15.75 -22.04
CA GLU A 134 12.02 16.28 -21.68
C GLU A 134 13.04 16.11 -22.78
N ASP A 135 13.05 14.96 -23.47
CA ASP A 135 13.95 14.71 -24.59
C ASP A 135 13.59 15.57 -25.81
N ALA A 136 12.30 15.80 -26.06
CA ALA A 136 11.85 16.73 -27.09
C ALA A 136 12.31 18.16 -26.80
N ILE A 137 12.20 18.63 -25.54
CA ILE A 137 12.69 19.94 -25.12
C ILE A 137 14.19 20.05 -25.33
N LYS A 138 14.99 19.08 -24.87
CA LYS A 138 16.45 19.09 -25.06
C LYS A 138 16.84 19.14 -26.53
N LYS A 139 16.12 18.42 -27.39
CA LYS A 139 16.35 18.44 -28.84
C LYS A 139 16.06 19.82 -29.42
N ILE A 140 14.90 20.41 -29.07
CA ILE A 140 14.51 21.75 -29.51
C ILE A 140 15.53 22.79 -29.05
N ASP A 141 15.97 22.73 -27.79
CA ASP A 141 16.96 23.65 -27.24
C ASP A 141 18.31 23.54 -27.96
N GLY A 142 18.72 22.31 -28.31
CA GLY A 142 19.92 22.06 -29.10
C GLY A 142 19.84 22.69 -30.49
N GLU A 143 18.77 22.41 -31.23
CA GLU A 143 18.53 22.97 -32.56
C GLU A 143 18.41 24.51 -32.52
N THR A 144 17.72 25.04 -31.51
CA THR A 144 17.53 26.48 -31.31
C THR A 144 18.85 27.17 -31.00
N ARG A 145 19.71 26.57 -30.19
CA ARG A 145 21.05 27.10 -29.86
C ARG A 145 21.93 27.19 -31.10
N GLU A 146 21.93 26.16 -31.94
CA GLU A 146 22.69 26.14 -33.19
C GLU A 146 22.17 27.19 -34.18
N LEU A 147 20.85 27.28 -34.35
CA LEU A 147 20.22 28.28 -35.22
C LEU A 147 20.49 29.71 -34.74
N LEU A 148 20.31 30.00 -33.45
CA LEU A 148 20.58 31.33 -32.90
C LEU A 148 22.07 31.68 -32.95
N GLY A 149 22.95 30.72 -32.66
CA GLY A 149 24.41 30.92 -32.72
C GLY A 149 24.91 31.23 -34.13
N SER A 150 24.43 30.50 -35.13
CA SER A 150 24.75 30.73 -36.55
C SER A 150 24.18 32.07 -37.05
N THR A 151 22.92 32.36 -36.73
CA THR A 151 22.26 33.64 -37.03
C THR A 151 23.01 34.82 -36.41
N PHE A 152 23.34 34.73 -35.12
CA PHE A 152 24.09 35.78 -34.40
C PHE A 152 25.45 36.04 -35.03
N SER A 153 26.19 34.98 -35.35
CA SER A 153 27.52 35.09 -35.97
C SER A 153 27.44 35.77 -37.33
N THR A 154 26.44 35.40 -38.13
CA THR A 154 26.22 35.93 -39.48
C THR A 154 25.80 37.40 -39.43
N VAL A 155 24.83 37.76 -38.58
CA VAL A 155 24.42 39.17 -38.38
C VAL A 155 25.58 40.00 -37.84
N ASN A 156 26.38 39.48 -36.92
CA ASN A 156 27.55 40.18 -36.39
C ASN A 156 28.61 40.46 -37.48
N GLU A 157 28.84 39.50 -38.39
CA GLU A 157 29.74 39.69 -39.55
C GLU A 157 29.20 40.76 -40.51
N HIS A 158 27.91 40.70 -40.88
CA HIS A 158 27.28 41.70 -41.73
C HIS A 158 27.27 43.08 -41.09
N PHE A 159 27.00 43.18 -39.79
CA PHE A 159 26.99 44.42 -39.05
C PHE A 159 28.40 45.06 -39.00
N GLY A 160 29.43 44.25 -38.79
CA GLY A 160 30.82 44.69 -38.82
C GLY A 160 31.29 45.19 -40.20
N ARG A 161 30.68 44.72 -41.30
CA ARG A 161 30.95 45.21 -42.67
C ARG A 161 30.13 46.45 -43.03
N MET A 162 28.84 46.45 -42.71
CA MET A 162 27.89 47.52 -43.07
C MET A 162 28.16 48.81 -42.30
N PHE A 163 28.61 48.70 -41.03
CA PHE A 163 28.85 49.87 -40.20
C PHE A 163 29.96 50.78 -40.76
N PRO A 164 31.17 50.29 -41.11
CA PRO A 164 32.20 51.10 -41.77
C PRO A 164 31.76 51.67 -43.12
N GLU A 165 30.97 50.94 -43.90
CA GLU A 165 30.45 51.40 -45.21
C GLU A 165 29.53 52.63 -45.06
N LEU A 166 28.67 52.65 -44.03
CA LEU A 166 27.76 53.75 -43.76
C LEU A 166 28.42 54.93 -43.03
N PHE A 167 29.41 54.68 -42.15
CA PHE A 167 30.08 55.73 -41.36
C PHE A 167 31.41 56.23 -41.96
N GLY A 168 31.87 55.65 -43.08
CA GLY A 168 33.17 55.99 -43.68
C GLY A 168 34.38 55.55 -42.84
N GLY A 169 34.19 54.56 -41.95
CA GLY A 169 35.19 54.04 -41.02
C GLY A 169 34.59 53.62 -39.66
N GLY A 170 35.45 53.22 -38.72
CA GLY A 170 35.03 52.72 -37.41
C GLY A 170 34.83 51.20 -37.36
N GLN A 171 34.30 50.69 -36.25
CA GLN A 171 33.99 49.27 -36.07
C GLN A 171 32.76 49.08 -35.20
N ALA A 172 31.93 48.08 -35.49
CA ALA A 172 30.80 47.72 -34.65
C ALA A 172 30.68 46.19 -34.54
N ARG A 173 30.16 45.74 -33.40
CA ARG A 173 29.98 44.31 -33.10
C ARG A 173 28.82 44.10 -32.13
N LEU A 174 28.22 42.93 -32.21
CA LEU A 174 27.26 42.41 -31.26
C LEU A 174 27.97 41.62 -30.17
N VAL A 175 27.53 41.76 -28.93
CA VAL A 175 28.05 41.03 -27.77
C VAL A 175 26.87 40.46 -26.99
N MET A 176 26.94 39.18 -26.63
CA MET A 176 25.94 38.55 -25.76
C MET A 176 26.14 39.00 -24.31
N THR A 177 25.06 39.26 -23.59
CA THR A 177 25.12 39.76 -22.21
C THR A 177 25.31 38.67 -21.15
N GLY A 178 25.15 37.39 -21.51
CA GLY A 178 25.30 36.25 -20.63
C GLY A 178 26.04 35.09 -21.29
N GLU A 179 26.22 34.00 -20.55
CA GLU A 179 26.96 32.81 -20.98
C GLU A 179 26.12 31.84 -21.81
N GLU A 180 24.80 31.75 -21.54
CA GLU A 180 23.88 30.85 -22.25
C GLU A 180 23.10 31.60 -23.35
N ILE A 181 23.20 31.14 -24.59
CA ILE A 181 22.62 31.81 -25.78
C ILE A 181 21.09 31.95 -25.67
N LEU A 182 20.41 30.94 -25.10
CA LEU A 182 18.95 30.92 -25.01
C LEU A 182 18.38 31.92 -23.99
N ASP A 183 19.15 32.25 -22.96
CA ASP A 183 18.73 33.15 -21.86
C ASP A 183 19.39 34.54 -21.93
N SER A 184 20.30 34.75 -22.89
CA SER A 184 21.10 35.97 -23.01
C SER A 184 20.45 37.03 -23.91
N GLY A 185 20.59 38.29 -23.51
CA GLY A 185 20.33 39.43 -24.37
C GLY A 185 21.49 39.72 -25.33
N VAL A 186 21.23 40.58 -26.32
CA VAL A 186 22.25 41.08 -27.26
C VAL A 186 22.49 42.57 -27.02
N GLN A 187 23.76 42.93 -26.84
CA GLN A 187 24.21 44.31 -26.70
C GLN A 187 24.97 44.77 -27.95
N VAL A 188 24.63 45.96 -28.44
CA VAL A 188 25.29 46.59 -29.58
C VAL A 188 26.47 47.44 -29.09
N MET A 189 27.67 47.11 -29.55
CA MET A 189 28.88 47.91 -29.35
C MET A 189 29.27 48.57 -30.67
N ALA A 190 29.44 49.90 -30.65
CA ALA A 190 29.79 50.67 -31.84
C ALA A 190 30.90 51.68 -31.54
N GLN A 191 31.81 51.82 -32.50
CA GLN A 191 32.93 52.73 -32.44
C GLN A 191 33.01 53.54 -33.74
N PRO A 192 32.41 54.76 -33.76
CA PRO A 192 32.55 55.68 -34.89
C PRO A 192 34.00 56.13 -35.08
N PRO A 193 34.38 56.60 -36.29
CA PRO A 193 35.74 57.04 -36.59
C PRO A 193 36.19 58.16 -35.64
N GLY A 194 37.36 57.99 -35.01
CA GLY A 194 37.94 58.97 -34.09
C GLY A 194 37.43 58.91 -32.63
N LYS A 195 36.47 58.03 -32.29
CA LYS A 195 35.98 57.83 -30.90
C LYS A 195 36.38 56.46 -30.33
N LYS A 196 36.33 56.31 -29.00
CA LYS A 196 36.52 55.02 -28.31
C LYS A 196 35.24 54.18 -28.35
N ASN A 197 35.39 52.86 -28.38
CA ASN A 197 34.29 51.89 -28.36
C ASN A 197 33.41 52.07 -27.12
N GLN A 198 32.12 52.30 -27.33
CA GLN A 198 31.15 52.59 -26.29
C GLN A 198 29.81 51.89 -26.60
N THR A 199 28.98 51.73 -25.57
CA THR A 199 27.61 51.25 -25.75
C THR A 199 26.77 52.26 -26.53
N ILE A 200 25.78 51.78 -27.28
CA ILE A 200 24.93 52.63 -28.14
C ILE A 200 24.30 53.82 -27.38
N HIS A 201 24.04 53.68 -26.07
CA HIS A 201 23.47 54.72 -25.23
C HIS A 201 24.33 56.00 -25.13
N LEU A 202 25.65 55.90 -25.34
CA LEU A 202 26.61 56.99 -25.19
C LEU A 202 26.91 57.74 -26.51
N LEU A 203 26.24 57.35 -27.60
CA LEU A 203 26.37 57.99 -28.92
C LEU A 203 25.46 59.22 -29.08
N SER A 204 25.83 60.13 -30.00
CA SER A 204 24.98 61.25 -30.46
C SER A 204 23.65 60.73 -31.05
N GLY A 205 22.57 61.52 -31.02
CA GLY A 205 21.26 61.13 -31.59
C GLY A 205 21.36 60.62 -33.04
N GLY A 206 22.05 61.36 -33.90
CA GLY A 206 22.30 60.93 -35.29
C GLY A 206 23.23 59.71 -35.41
N GLU A 207 24.20 59.55 -34.51
CA GLU A 207 25.06 58.35 -34.49
C GLU A 207 24.26 57.11 -34.04
N LYS A 208 23.31 57.26 -33.12
CA LYS A 208 22.39 56.19 -32.69
C LYS A 208 21.48 55.75 -33.83
N ALA A 209 20.86 56.71 -34.52
CA ALA A 209 20.01 56.45 -35.66
C ALA A 209 20.76 55.68 -36.76
N LEU A 210 21.94 56.17 -37.15
CA LEU A 210 22.73 55.52 -38.20
C LEU A 210 23.28 54.14 -37.78
N THR A 211 23.61 53.95 -36.49
CA THR A 211 23.99 52.63 -35.95
C THR A 211 22.82 51.65 -35.98
N ALA A 212 21.60 52.11 -35.66
CA ALA A 212 20.39 51.29 -35.72
C ALA A 212 20.04 50.91 -37.16
N ILE A 213 20.16 51.84 -38.10
CA ILE A 213 19.99 51.59 -39.53
C ILE A 213 20.99 50.54 -40.04
N ALA A 214 22.27 50.66 -39.64
CA ALA A 214 23.30 49.69 -40.01
C ALA A 214 22.98 48.27 -39.47
N LEU A 215 22.43 48.15 -38.26
CA LEU A 215 22.00 46.88 -37.69
C LEU A 215 20.79 46.29 -38.43
N VAL A 216 19.80 47.13 -38.74
CA VAL A 216 18.61 46.72 -39.51
C VAL A 216 19.02 46.20 -40.90
N PHE A 217 19.92 46.88 -41.61
CA PHE A 217 20.44 46.40 -42.88
C PHE A 217 21.26 45.11 -42.77
N ALA A 218 22.04 44.94 -41.70
CA ALA A 218 22.76 43.70 -41.44
C ALA A 218 21.82 42.51 -41.23
N ILE A 219 20.69 42.72 -40.56
CA ILE A 219 19.64 41.70 -40.39
C ILE A 219 18.94 41.42 -41.73
N PHE A 220 18.65 42.45 -42.53
CA PHE A 220 18.05 42.28 -43.85
C PHE A 220 18.93 41.50 -44.83
N GLN A 221 20.26 41.54 -44.71
CA GLN A 221 21.12 40.71 -45.56
C GLN A 221 20.99 39.22 -45.25
N LEU A 222 20.68 38.86 -44.01
CA LEU A 222 20.47 37.46 -43.63
C LEU A 222 19.14 36.93 -44.18
N ASN A 223 18.07 37.71 -44.08
CA ASN A 223 16.75 37.37 -44.61
C ASN A 223 16.17 38.58 -45.36
N PRO A 224 16.40 38.70 -46.68
CA PRO A 224 15.97 39.86 -47.45
C PRO A 224 14.45 39.89 -47.56
N ALA A 225 13.82 40.87 -46.93
CA ALA A 225 12.41 41.16 -47.11
C ALA A 225 12.18 41.88 -48.46
N PRO A 226 11.05 41.63 -49.15
CA PRO A 226 10.79 42.19 -50.48
C PRO A 226 10.59 43.72 -50.49
N PHE A 227 10.31 44.34 -49.35
CA PHE A 227 10.27 45.79 -49.18
C PHE A 227 10.58 46.17 -47.72
N CYS A 228 11.17 47.34 -47.51
CA CYS A 228 11.40 47.93 -46.20
C CYS A 228 10.95 49.40 -46.27
N LEU A 229 10.06 49.81 -45.36
CA LEU A 229 9.63 51.20 -45.20
C LEU A 229 10.32 51.75 -43.94
N LEU A 230 11.15 52.77 -44.12
CA LEU A 230 11.76 53.49 -43.00
C LEU A 230 11.04 54.84 -42.89
N ASP A 231 10.45 55.10 -41.72
CA ASP A 231 9.78 56.37 -41.44
C ASP A 231 10.61 57.18 -40.44
N GLU A 232 10.77 58.48 -40.72
CA GLU A 232 11.48 59.48 -39.89
C GLU A 232 12.81 59.02 -39.22
N VAL A 233 13.64 58.27 -39.95
CA VAL A 233 14.88 57.65 -39.45
C VAL A 233 15.97 58.63 -38.99
N ASP A 234 15.81 59.93 -39.22
CA ASP A 234 16.78 61.00 -38.93
C ASP A 234 16.24 62.07 -37.95
N ALA A 235 15.06 61.84 -37.35
CA ALA A 235 14.51 62.73 -36.32
C ALA A 235 15.08 62.38 -34.92
N PRO A 236 15.55 63.38 -34.14
CA PRO A 236 16.37 63.17 -32.93
C PRO A 236 15.65 62.54 -31.74
#